data_AF-A0A659PRH9-F1
#
_entry.id   AF-A0A659PRH9-F1
#
_cell.length_a   1.000
_cell.length_b   1.000
_cell.length_c   1.000
_cell.angle_alpha   90.00
_cell.angle_beta   90.00
_cell.angle_gamma   90.00
#
_symmetry.space_group_name_H-M   'P 1'
#
loop_
_entity.id
_entity.type
_entity.pdbx_description
1 polymer ?
#
loop_
_entity_poly.entity_id
_entity_poly.type
_entity_poly.pdbx_seq_one_letter_code
_entity_poly.pdbx_strand_id
1 'polypeptide(L)' 'MRFYRPLGRIAALTFDLDDTLYDNRPVILRTEQEALAFMQNYHPSLRSCQNVDLQRIRQAAGSDTHL' A
#
# COMPACT_ATOMS: atom_id res chain seq x y z
N MET A 1 26.78 3.43 -26.50
CA MET A 1 25.58 4.09 -27.08
C MET A 1 24.40 3.15 -26.94
N ARG A 2 23.22 3.64 -26.53
CA ARG A 2 21.97 2.85 -26.50
C ARG A 2 21.14 3.23 -27.72
N PHE A 3 20.83 2.24 -28.56
CA PHE A 3 19.91 2.38 -29.68
C PHE A 3 18.56 1.81 -29.27
N TYR A 4 17.50 2.60 -29.38
CA TYR A 4 16.13 2.16 -29.09
C TYR A 4 15.44 1.76 -30.37
N ARG A 5 14.54 0.77 -30.26
CA ARG A 5 13.69 0.35 -31.37
C ARG A 5 12.70 1.49 -31.69
N PRO A 6 12.42 1.79 -32.97
CA PRO A 6 11.37 2.73 -33.34
C PRO A 6 10.01 2.28 -32.79
N LEU A 7 9.26 3.22 -32.22
CA LEU A 7 7.92 2.93 -31.68
C LEU A 7 6.98 2.58 -32.84
N GLY A 8 6.34 1.40 -32.79
CA GLY A 8 5.31 1.02 -33.75
C GLY A 8 3.98 1.73 -33.50
N ARG A 9 2.95 1.43 -34.31
CA ARG A 9 1.60 1.95 -34.12
C ARG A 9 1.02 1.47 -32.78
N ILE A 10 0.69 2.39 -31.89
CA ILE A 10 -0.02 2.09 -30.64
C ILE A 10 -1.47 1.74 -30.99
N ALA A 11 -1.90 0.52 -30.65
CA ALA A 11 -3.24 0.03 -30.94
C ALA A 11 -4.20 0.15 -29.75
N ALA A 12 -3.68 0.19 -28.53
CA ALA A 12 -4.44 0.33 -27.30
C ALA A 12 -3.57 0.97 -26.21
N LEU A 13 -4.22 1.62 -25.25
CA LEU A 13 -3.63 2.09 -24.01
C LEU A 13 -4.48 1.55 -22.87
N THR A 14 -3.84 0.92 -21.90
CA THR A 14 -4.48 0.46 -20.66
C THR A 14 -3.92 1.28 -19.51
N PHE A 15 -4.80 1.72 -18.64
CA PHE A 15 -4.44 2.44 -17.42
C PHE A 15 -4.78 1.55 -16.24
N ASP A 16 -3.87 1.51 -15.27
CA ASP A 16 -4.23 1.00 -13.95
C ASP A 16 -5.25 1.95 -13.31
N LEU A 17 -6.02 1.45 -12.35
CA LEU A 17 -6.91 2.29 -11.57
C LEU A 17 -6.12 2.93 -10.43
N ASP A 18 -5.44 2.06 -9.69
CA ASP A 18 -4.74 2.39 -8.46
C ASP A 18 -3.45 3.17 -8.79
N ASP A 19 -3.25 4.30 -8.11
CA ASP A 19 -2.08 5.18 -8.27
C ASP A 19 -1.88 5.76 -9.70
N THR A 20 -2.83 5.54 -10.62
CA THR A 20 -2.82 6.08 -11.99
C THR A 20 -4.05 6.92 -12.28
N LEU A 21 -5.27 6.40 -12.05
CA LEU A 21 -6.52 7.11 -12.36
C LEU A 21 -7.24 7.65 -11.12
N TYR A 22 -6.97 7.11 -9.93
CA TYR A 22 -7.58 7.55 -8.68
C TYR A 22 -6.54 7.73 -7.57
N ASP A 23 -6.84 8.64 -6.62
CA ASP A 23 -6.08 8.78 -5.39
C ASP A 23 -6.55 7.74 -4.38
N ASN A 24 -5.69 6.75 -4.13
CA ASN A 24 -5.99 5.64 -3.22
C ASN A 24 -5.68 5.95 -1.75
N ARG A 25 -5.04 7.08 -1.46
CA ARG A 25 -4.67 7.46 -0.08
C ARG A 25 -5.87 7.48 0.87
N PRO A 26 -7.06 7.98 0.51
CA PRO A 26 -8.21 7.97 1.42
C PRO A 26 -8.66 6.55 1.82
N VAL A 27 -8.61 5.60 0.88
CA VAL A 27 -8.98 4.21 1.12
C VAL A 27 -7.95 3.53 2.03
N ILE A 28 -6.66 3.78 1.78
CA ILE A 28 -5.56 3.28 2.61
C ILE A 28 -5.68 3.84 4.04
N LEU A 29 -5.87 5.14 4.20
CA LEU A 29 -6.00 5.79 5.51
C LEU A 29 -7.19 5.28 6.30
N ARG A 30 -8.35 5.10 5.64
CA ARG A 30 -9.53 4.52 6.29
C ARG A 30 -9.25 3.09 6.75
N THR A 31 -8.59 2.29 5.92
CA THR A 31 -8.25 0.91 6.26
C THR A 31 -7.32 0.85 7.47
N GLU A 32 -6.30 1.72 7.55
CA GLU A 32 -5.41 1.82 8.71
C GLU A 32 -6.18 2.22 9.99
N GLN A 33 -7.09 3.19 9.90
CA GLN A 33 -7.89 3.64 11.03
C GLN A 33 -8.82 2.54 11.56
N GLU A 34 -9.53 1.83 10.67
CA GLU A 34 -10.45 0.76 11.05
C GLU A 34 -9.70 -0.44 11.64
N ALA A 35 -8.54 -0.79 11.08
CA ALA A 35 -7.69 -1.84 11.63
C ALA A 35 -7.20 -1.49 13.03
N LEU A 36 -6.78 -0.24 13.24
CA LEU A 36 -6.36 0.25 14.55
C LEU A 36 -7.49 0.21 15.58
N ALA A 37 -8.68 0.72 15.20
CA ALA A 37 -9.86 0.71 16.04
C ALA A 37 -10.27 -0.72 16.42
N PHE A 38 -10.22 -1.64 15.46
CA PHE A 38 -10.47 -3.06 15.71
C PHE A 38 -9.52 -3.63 16.77
N MET A 39 -8.20 -3.42 16.63
CA MET A 39 -7.22 -3.94 17.58
C MET A 39 -7.41 -3.39 18.99
N GLN A 40 -7.64 -2.07 19.10
CA GLN A 40 -7.86 -1.40 20.39
C GLN A 40 -9.11 -1.93 21.10
N ASN A 41 -10.15 -2.30 20.34
CA ASN A 41 -11.39 -2.87 20.87
C ASN A 41 -11.29 -4.39 21.14
N TYR A 42 -10.42 -5.10 20.42
CA TYR A 42 -10.31 -6.55 20.49
C TYR A 42 -9.65 -7.04 21.79
N HIS A 43 -8.56 -6.40 22.24
CA HIS A 43 -7.83 -6.85 23.43
C HIS A 43 -7.31 -5.69 24.29
N PRO A 44 -7.45 -5.72 25.64
CA PRO A 44 -7.02 -4.64 26.51
C PRO A 44 -5.54 -4.23 26.35
N SER A 45 -4.65 -5.19 26.07
CA SER A 45 -3.22 -4.90 25.87
C SER A 45 -2.92 -4.12 24.59
N LEU A 46 -3.87 -4.04 23.66
CA LEU A 46 -3.71 -3.35 22.37
C LEU A 46 -4.35 -1.95 22.36
N ARG A 47 -4.96 -1.51 23.48
CA ARG A 47 -5.61 -0.20 23.57
C ARG A 47 -4.66 0.98 23.31
N SER A 48 -3.38 0.82 23.62
CA SER A 48 -2.36 1.84 23.40
C SER A 48 -1.68 1.74 22.04
N CYS A 49 -2.03 0.77 21.19
CA CYS A 49 -1.46 0.66 19.85
C CYS A 49 -1.76 1.92 19.04
N GLN A 50 -0.81 2.30 18.19
CA GLN A 50 -0.89 3.43 17.29
C GLN A 50 -0.53 3.02 15.85
N ASN A 51 -0.83 3.88 14.88
CA ASN A 51 -0.48 3.64 13.47
C ASN A 51 1.02 3.42 13.26
N VAL A 52 1.88 4.05 14.06
CA VAL A 52 3.34 3.83 13.99
C VAL A 52 3.73 2.38 14.31
N ASP A 53 2.98 1.71 15.19
CA ASP A 53 3.22 0.31 15.53
C ASP A 53 2.83 -0.60 14.36
N LEU A 54 1.71 -0.32 13.69
CA LEU A 54 1.31 -1.00 12.46
C LEU A 54 2.35 -0.82 11.35
N GLN A 55 2.87 0.39 11.19
CA GLN A 55 3.93 0.67 10.20
C GLN A 55 5.21 -0.11 10.49
N ARG A 56 5.63 -0.21 11.76
CA ARG A 56 6.79 -1.02 12.17
C ARG A 56 6.56 -2.51 11.88
N ILE A 57 5.38 -3.04 12.20
CA ILE A 57 5.04 -4.45 11.91
C ILE A 57 5.08 -4.71 10.40
N ARG A 58 4.53 -3.80 9.59
CA ARG A 58 4.55 -3.91 8.13
C ARG A 58 5.97 -3.88 7.56
N GLN A 59 6.83 -3.02 8.09
CA GLN A 59 8.24 -2.96 7.71
C GLN A 59 8.97 -4.26 8.08
N ALA A 60 8.75 -4.77 9.29
CA ALA A 60 9.33 -6.03 9.74
C ALA A 60 8.87 -7.23 8.88
N ALA A 61 7.58 -7.31 8.56
CA ALA A 61 7.03 -8.35 7.69
C ALA A 61 7.54 -8.24 6.24
N GLY A 62 7.77 -7.03 5.74
CA GLY A 62 8.33 -6.79 4.40
C GLY A 62 9.82 -7.10 4.29
N SER A 63 10.60 -6.93 5.36
CA SER A 63 12.04 -7.25 5.39
C SER A 63 12.36 -8.75 5.35
N ASP A 64 11.39 -9.62 5.68
CA ASP A 64 11.55 -11.07 5.57
C ASP A 64 11.29 -11.61 4.16
N THR A 65 10.92 -10.75 3.20
CA THR A 65 10.67 -11.14 1.80
C THR A 65 11.90 -10.82 0.93
N HIS A 66 13.01 -11.51 1.18
CA HIS A 66 14.08 -11.71 0.18
C HIS A 66 13.93 -13.11 -0.42
N LEU A 67 13.01 -13.26 -1.37
CA LEU A 67 12.98 -14.33 -2.36
C LEU A 67 12.78 -13.71 -3.75
#